data_AF-A0A1D2W5T3-F1
#
_entry.id   AF-A0A1D2W5T3-F1
#
_cell.length_a   1.000
_cell.length_b   1.000
_cell.length_c   1.000
_cell.angle_alpha   90.00
_cell.angle_beta   90.00
_cell.angle_gamma   90.00
#
_symmetry.space_group_name_H-M   'P 1'
#
loop_
_entity.id
_entity.type
_entity.pdbx_description
1 polymer ?
#
loop_
_entity_poly.entity_id
_entity_poly.type
_entity_poly.pdbx_seq_one_letter_code
_entity_poly.pdbx_strand_id
1 'polypeptide(L)'
;MFLSTKKCEGIGECIKECPTGAIRLINGKAFSCITCGACEEACPNRAIFKNRYGGYVVDRAKCNACGVCELTCPVSSISIEGDLVKGICSRCGICVDTCPIGARVDAYDVIEDRQIKFLESLNLTNPPQIRVKKEEGKSSRVNVITDTQKCTFCGRCEYYCPTDAIIINNDLEGVCQECRICEDVCPAGAISNGTIDETKCTLCLKCVKECPNNAIAIEDFKIKRNSDSKEAKGCIISCLNCGLCTEACSYGALQMINGKIRYDPSLCEECDTMECLDACPVGTLRVSNEKERPIKGYCVSCGRCVKACDVNEARGFKTITWKGDVSEDCISCGICSEICPKDAVTLKRGSIEVDLEKCVLCEKCAIHCPQDAIPQTTMRKKSIKDGFVFVENKLCMNCKLCIKTCPEEAITEDEMGRVTVDDSKCIYCGACSNVCPARAILFEREFEVAK
;
A
#
# COMPACT_ATOMS: atom_id res chain seq x y z
N MET A 1 -6.32 -20.86 13.55
CA MET A 1 -6.79 -21.10 14.94
C MET A 1 -5.91 -20.34 15.93
N PHE A 2 -6.42 -20.05 17.12
CA PHE A 2 -5.64 -19.51 18.23
C PHE A 2 -5.29 -20.62 19.21
N LEU A 3 -4.03 -20.69 19.61
CA LEU A 3 -3.50 -21.67 20.55
C LEU A 3 -3.28 -21.03 21.92
N SER A 4 -3.26 -21.87 22.94
CA SER A 4 -2.88 -21.48 24.28
C SER A 4 -1.58 -22.16 24.65
N THR A 5 -0.58 -21.37 25.02
CA THR A 5 0.74 -21.84 25.39
C THR A 5 0.74 -22.45 26.79
N LYS A 6 1.87 -23.03 27.20
CA LYS A 6 2.07 -23.50 28.58
C LYS A 6 1.97 -22.39 29.63
N LYS A 7 2.09 -21.11 29.22
CA LYS A 7 1.94 -19.95 30.10
C LYS A 7 0.49 -19.71 30.53
N CYS A 8 -0.49 -20.38 29.94
CA CYS A 8 -1.90 -20.12 30.27
C CYS A 8 -2.20 -20.58 31.70
N GLU A 9 -2.49 -19.62 32.58
CA GLU A 9 -2.86 -19.82 33.98
C GLU A 9 -4.39 -19.89 34.19
N GLY A 10 -5.19 -19.85 33.12
CA GLY A 10 -6.64 -20.00 33.21
C GLY A 10 -7.41 -18.78 33.70
N ILE A 11 -6.79 -17.60 33.71
CA ILE A 11 -7.37 -16.32 34.19
C ILE A 11 -8.74 -16.00 33.55
N GLY A 12 -8.93 -16.34 32.27
CA GLY A 12 -10.24 -16.30 31.62
C GLY A 12 -10.65 -14.95 31.00
N GLU A 13 -9.80 -13.92 31.02
CA GLU A 13 -10.11 -12.63 30.35
C GLU A 13 -10.44 -12.80 28.86
N CYS A 14 -9.68 -13.65 28.16
CA CYS A 14 -9.97 -13.98 26.76
C CYS A 14 -11.34 -14.66 26.55
N ILE A 15 -11.92 -15.29 27.57
CA ILE A 15 -13.26 -15.91 27.51
C ILE A 15 -14.32 -14.81 27.66
N LYS A 16 -14.14 -13.91 28.62
CA LYS A 16 -15.06 -12.78 28.88
C LYS A 16 -15.20 -11.89 27.64
N GLU A 17 -14.07 -11.57 27.00
CA GLU A 17 -14.02 -10.69 25.84
C GLU A 17 -14.30 -11.40 24.51
N CYS A 18 -14.58 -12.71 24.50
CA CYS A 18 -14.80 -13.42 23.25
C CYS A 18 -16.21 -13.12 22.70
N PRO A 19 -16.34 -12.37 21.59
CA PRO A 19 -17.65 -11.94 21.08
C PRO A 19 -18.48 -13.11 20.56
N THR A 20 -17.85 -14.23 20.19
CA THR A 20 -18.52 -15.41 19.66
C THR A 20 -18.70 -16.51 20.70
N GLY A 21 -18.23 -16.32 21.94
CA GLY A 21 -18.25 -17.37 22.96
C GLY A 21 -17.45 -18.62 22.58
N ALA A 22 -16.47 -18.49 21.67
CA ALA A 22 -15.72 -19.62 21.14
C ALA A 22 -14.60 -20.14 22.04
N ILE A 23 -14.47 -19.64 23.28
CA ILE A 23 -13.36 -19.95 24.18
C ILE A 23 -13.91 -20.50 25.49
N ARG A 24 -13.36 -21.63 25.94
CA ARG A 24 -13.68 -22.27 27.22
C ARG A 24 -12.40 -22.74 27.90
N LEU A 25 -12.47 -23.11 29.18
CA LEU A 25 -11.35 -23.75 29.86
C LEU A 25 -11.40 -25.27 29.68
N ILE A 26 -10.26 -25.87 29.35
CA ILE A 26 -10.01 -27.31 29.40
C ILE A 26 -8.73 -27.50 30.21
N ASN A 27 -8.81 -28.25 31.32
CA ASN A 27 -7.68 -28.49 32.22
C ASN A 27 -6.97 -27.20 32.67
N GLY A 28 -7.76 -26.19 33.04
CA GLY A 28 -7.25 -24.87 33.47
C GLY A 28 -6.67 -24.01 32.36
N LYS A 29 -6.79 -24.40 31.08
CA LYS A 29 -6.24 -23.64 29.94
C LYS A 29 -7.34 -23.23 28.98
N ALA A 30 -7.22 -22.01 28.45
CA ALA A 30 -8.12 -21.54 27.41
C ALA A 30 -8.02 -22.44 26.17
N PHE A 31 -9.15 -22.86 25.64
CA PHE A 31 -9.27 -23.66 24.44
C PHE A 31 -10.35 -23.05 23.57
N SER A 32 -10.11 -22.97 22.27
CA SER A 32 -11.05 -22.36 21.34
C SER A 32 -11.29 -23.22 20.11
N CYS A 33 -12.37 -22.92 19.38
CA CYS A 33 -12.64 -23.50 18.07
C CYS A 33 -11.37 -23.59 17.20
N ILE A 34 -11.15 -24.77 16.62
CA ILE A 34 -9.96 -25.11 15.83
C ILE A 34 -10.03 -24.63 14.38
N THR A 35 -11.11 -23.94 14.00
CA THR A 35 -11.30 -23.37 12.66
C THR A 35 -11.19 -24.40 11.53
N CYS A 36 -11.70 -25.62 11.74
CA CYS A 36 -11.62 -26.71 10.76
C CYS A 36 -12.59 -26.58 9.57
N GLY A 37 -13.68 -25.82 9.71
CA GLY A 37 -14.66 -25.60 8.63
C GLY A 37 -15.79 -26.62 8.55
N ALA A 38 -15.78 -27.68 9.36
CA ALA A 38 -16.82 -28.71 9.32
C ALA A 38 -18.25 -28.15 9.53
N CYS A 39 -18.41 -27.07 10.31
CA CYS A 39 -19.68 -26.39 10.48
C CYS A 39 -20.14 -25.58 9.25
N GLU A 40 -19.21 -25.05 8.45
CA GLU A 40 -19.53 -24.38 7.19
C GLU A 40 -20.04 -25.41 6.18
N GLU A 41 -19.28 -26.50 5.98
CA GLU A 41 -19.59 -27.55 5.02
C GLU A 41 -20.94 -28.23 5.32
N ALA A 42 -21.25 -28.44 6.60
CA ALA A 42 -22.48 -29.10 7.01
C ALA A 42 -23.71 -28.17 7.08
N CYS A 43 -23.56 -26.86 6.95
CA CYS A 43 -24.68 -25.92 7.15
C CYS A 43 -25.69 -25.99 5.99
N PRO A 44 -26.92 -26.54 6.19
CA PRO A 44 -27.88 -26.71 5.08
C PRO A 44 -28.37 -25.38 4.51
N ASN A 45 -28.44 -24.34 5.36
CA ASN A 45 -28.89 -23.00 4.95
C ASN A 45 -27.76 -22.13 4.39
N ARG A 46 -26.51 -22.64 4.33
CA ARG A 46 -25.31 -21.84 4.00
C ARG A 46 -25.23 -20.54 4.81
N ALA A 47 -25.66 -20.61 6.07
CA ALA A 47 -25.63 -19.49 7.00
C ALA A 47 -24.23 -19.28 7.60
N ILE A 48 -23.35 -20.28 7.54
CA ILE A 48 -21.98 -20.19 8.05
C ILE A 48 -21.05 -20.03 6.86
N PHE A 49 -20.15 -19.05 6.90
CA PHE A 49 -19.18 -18.80 5.84
C PHE A 49 -17.82 -18.39 6.41
N LYS A 50 -16.76 -18.73 5.67
CA LYS A 50 -15.39 -18.33 6.00
C LYS A 50 -15.13 -16.85 5.69
N ASN A 51 -14.58 -16.13 6.65
CA ASN A 51 -14.17 -14.74 6.47
C ASN A 51 -12.72 -14.63 5.96
N ARG A 52 -12.32 -13.40 5.59
CA ARG A 52 -10.97 -13.11 5.07
C ARG A 52 -9.81 -13.39 6.04
N TYR A 53 -10.09 -13.54 7.34
CA TYR A 53 -9.10 -13.86 8.38
C TYR A 53 -8.97 -15.37 8.61
N GLY A 54 -9.73 -16.18 7.86
CA GLY A 54 -9.75 -17.63 7.97
C GLY A 54 -10.55 -18.16 9.17
N GLY A 55 -11.36 -17.31 9.81
CA GLY A 55 -12.37 -17.70 10.80
C GLY A 55 -13.74 -17.85 10.13
N TYR A 56 -14.74 -18.27 10.89
CA TYR A 56 -16.09 -18.49 10.38
C TYR A 56 -17.08 -17.55 11.07
N VAL A 57 -18.08 -17.09 10.31
CA VAL A 57 -19.12 -16.15 10.76
C VAL A 57 -20.48 -16.74 10.43
N VAL A 58 -21.46 -16.51 11.31
CA VAL A 58 -22.84 -16.95 11.13
C VAL A 58 -23.69 -15.76 10.68
N ASP A 59 -24.27 -15.86 9.49
CA ASP A 59 -25.32 -14.99 8.99
C ASP A 59 -26.64 -15.29 9.72
N ARG A 60 -27.03 -14.39 10.62
CA ARG A 60 -28.23 -14.55 11.45
C ARG A 60 -29.53 -14.49 10.65
N ALA A 61 -29.53 -13.85 9.48
CA ALA A 61 -30.73 -13.80 8.63
C ALA A 61 -31.01 -15.14 7.95
N LYS A 62 -29.96 -15.96 7.72
CA LYS A 62 -30.07 -17.30 7.12
C LYS A 62 -30.13 -18.42 8.16
N CYS A 63 -29.65 -18.17 9.37
CA CYS A 63 -29.61 -19.17 10.43
C CYS A 63 -31.01 -19.39 11.02
N ASN A 64 -31.42 -20.66 11.10
CA ASN A 64 -32.67 -21.07 11.74
C ASN A 64 -32.41 -21.94 13.00
N ALA A 65 -31.20 -21.86 13.56
CA ALA A 65 -30.79 -22.58 14.76
C ALA A 65 -31.00 -24.13 14.74
N CYS A 66 -30.94 -24.76 13.56
CA CYS A 66 -31.22 -26.19 13.39
C CYS A 66 -30.26 -27.20 14.08
N GLY A 67 -29.18 -26.77 14.74
CA GLY A 67 -28.30 -27.67 15.49
C GLY A 67 -27.25 -28.45 14.69
N VAL A 68 -27.30 -28.46 13.35
CA VAL A 68 -26.36 -29.24 12.53
C VAL A 68 -24.89 -28.89 12.82
N CYS A 69 -24.58 -27.59 12.92
CA CYS A 69 -23.22 -27.14 13.22
C CYS A 69 -22.71 -27.57 14.61
N GLU A 70 -23.60 -27.72 15.59
CA GLU A 70 -23.30 -28.22 16.93
C GLU A 70 -22.96 -29.72 16.89
N LEU A 71 -23.79 -30.52 16.20
CA LEU A 71 -23.60 -31.97 16.04
C LEU A 71 -22.32 -32.31 15.26
N THR A 72 -21.98 -31.52 14.25
CA THR A 72 -20.80 -31.77 13.40
C THR A 72 -19.49 -31.29 14.05
N CYS A 73 -19.52 -30.49 15.12
CA CYS A 73 -18.31 -29.90 15.68
C CYS A 73 -17.39 -30.96 16.32
N PRO A 74 -16.21 -31.25 15.76
CA PRO A 74 -15.35 -32.34 16.24
C PRO A 74 -14.71 -32.08 17.61
N VAL A 75 -14.77 -30.83 18.09
CA VAL A 75 -14.20 -30.39 19.37
C VAL A 75 -15.28 -29.89 20.34
N SER A 76 -16.55 -30.09 19.98
CA SER A 76 -17.73 -29.66 20.75
C SER A 76 -17.58 -28.23 21.25
N SER A 77 -17.20 -27.33 20.33
CA SER A 77 -16.97 -25.92 20.63
C SER A 77 -18.21 -25.08 20.39
N ILE A 78 -19.19 -25.59 19.64
CA ILE A 78 -20.39 -24.88 19.20
C ILE A 78 -21.54 -25.21 20.15
N SER A 79 -22.34 -24.21 20.51
CA SER A 79 -23.55 -24.36 21.32
C SER A 79 -24.63 -23.40 20.82
N ILE A 80 -25.89 -23.78 20.96
CA ILE A 80 -27.03 -22.96 20.58
C ILE A 80 -27.80 -22.52 21.82
N GLU A 81 -27.94 -21.21 22.02
CA GLU A 81 -28.73 -20.60 23.11
C GLU A 81 -29.89 -19.81 22.50
N GLY A 82 -31.11 -20.38 22.55
CA GLY A 82 -32.25 -19.83 21.81
C GLY A 82 -31.97 -19.88 20.30
N ASP A 83 -32.05 -18.73 19.63
CA ASP A 83 -31.74 -18.61 18.20
C ASP A 83 -30.26 -18.24 17.92
N LEU A 84 -29.43 -18.14 18.96
CA LEU A 84 -28.05 -17.67 18.84
C LEU A 84 -27.04 -18.82 18.84
N VAL A 85 -26.37 -19.00 17.70
CA VAL A 85 -25.22 -19.90 17.58
C VAL A 85 -23.98 -19.24 18.16
N LYS A 86 -23.40 -19.86 19.19
CA LYS A 86 -22.11 -19.49 19.79
C LYS A 86 -21.06 -20.55 19.48
N GLY A 87 -19.81 -20.25 19.82
CA GLY A 87 -18.76 -21.25 19.81
C GLY A 87 -17.91 -21.33 18.54
N ILE A 88 -18.25 -20.51 17.54
CA ILE A 88 -17.54 -20.45 16.25
C ILE A 88 -16.53 -19.30 16.29
N CYS A 89 -15.25 -19.59 16.08
CA CYS A 89 -14.20 -18.56 16.10
C CYS A 89 -14.17 -17.78 14.78
N SER A 90 -14.41 -16.47 14.85
CA SER A 90 -14.30 -15.53 13.73
C SER A 90 -12.86 -15.09 13.45
N ARG A 91 -11.88 -15.57 14.22
CA ARG A 91 -10.47 -15.18 14.13
C ARG A 91 -10.22 -13.66 14.26
N CYS A 92 -10.95 -12.99 15.14
CA CYS A 92 -10.84 -11.54 15.36
C CYS A 92 -9.55 -11.07 16.07
N GLY A 93 -8.81 -11.94 16.76
CA GLY A 93 -7.58 -11.57 17.46
C GLY A 93 -7.76 -11.09 18.90
N ILE A 94 -8.95 -10.65 19.31
CA ILE A 94 -9.24 -10.10 20.66
C ILE A 94 -8.67 -10.98 21.78
N CYS A 95 -8.79 -12.30 21.68
CA CYS A 95 -8.32 -13.22 22.71
C CYS A 95 -6.79 -13.23 22.92
N VAL A 96 -6.02 -12.78 21.92
CA VAL A 96 -4.56 -12.57 22.01
C VAL A 96 -4.30 -11.26 22.74
N ASP A 97 -4.94 -10.19 22.29
CA ASP A 97 -4.75 -8.83 22.84
C ASP A 97 -5.17 -8.72 24.32
N THR A 98 -6.29 -9.34 24.69
CA THR A 98 -6.80 -9.32 26.07
C THR A 98 -6.10 -10.33 26.99
N CYS A 99 -5.15 -11.14 26.50
CA CYS A 99 -4.49 -12.11 27.37
C CYS A 99 -3.43 -11.41 28.25
N PRO A 100 -3.64 -11.22 29.57
CA PRO A 100 -2.77 -10.38 30.40
C PRO A 100 -1.33 -10.93 30.53
N ILE A 101 -1.18 -12.24 30.33
CA ILE A 101 0.10 -12.96 30.40
C ILE A 101 0.61 -13.41 29.02
N GLY A 102 -0.04 -12.96 27.93
CA GLY A 102 0.35 -13.28 26.55
C GLY A 102 0.35 -14.77 26.24
N ALA A 103 -0.52 -15.56 26.89
CA ALA A 103 -0.57 -17.01 26.73
C ALA A 103 -1.36 -17.46 25.50
N ARG A 104 -2.22 -16.60 24.94
CA ARG A 104 -2.96 -16.84 23.69
C ARG A 104 -2.15 -16.35 22.52
N VAL A 105 -1.99 -17.18 21.50
CA VAL A 105 -1.18 -16.88 20.32
C VAL A 105 -1.89 -17.35 19.05
N ASP A 106 -1.65 -16.68 17.92
CA ASP A 106 -2.10 -17.21 16.64
C ASP A 106 -1.25 -18.41 16.25
N ALA A 107 -1.89 -19.50 15.80
CA ALA A 107 -1.14 -20.66 15.30
C ALA A 107 -0.26 -20.30 14.10
N TYR A 108 -0.63 -19.28 13.31
CA TYR A 108 0.24 -18.79 12.24
C TYR A 108 1.55 -18.23 12.81
N ASP A 109 1.52 -17.43 13.88
CA ASP A 109 2.71 -16.87 14.51
C ASP A 109 3.63 -17.98 15.06
N VAL A 110 3.05 -19.08 15.58
CA VAL A 110 3.82 -20.23 16.10
C VAL A 110 4.45 -21.07 14.99
N ILE A 111 3.79 -21.18 13.83
CA ILE A 111 4.34 -21.84 12.64
C ILE A 111 5.45 -21.00 12.04
N GLU A 112 5.28 -19.68 12.01
CA GLU A 112 6.29 -18.71 11.60
C GLU A 112 7.51 -18.79 12.54
N ASP A 113 7.32 -18.85 13.87
CA ASP A 113 8.42 -19.04 14.84
C ASP A 113 9.18 -20.37 14.69
N ARG A 114 8.49 -21.47 14.36
CA ARG A 114 9.14 -22.77 14.09
C ARG A 114 9.88 -22.79 12.75
N GLN A 115 9.29 -22.17 11.73
CA GLN A 115 9.94 -21.98 10.44
C GLN A 115 11.14 -21.05 10.58
N ILE A 116 11.04 -19.97 11.35
CA ILE A 116 12.15 -19.06 11.67
C ILE A 116 13.26 -19.83 12.40
N LYS A 117 12.96 -20.61 13.46
CA LYS A 117 13.98 -21.42 14.15
C LYS A 117 14.63 -22.49 13.27
N PHE A 118 13.87 -23.07 12.35
CA PHE A 118 14.38 -24.00 11.35
C PHE A 118 15.27 -23.28 10.33
N LEU A 119 14.87 -22.11 9.85
CA LEU A 119 15.67 -21.27 8.94
C LEU A 119 16.92 -20.70 9.64
N GLU A 120 16.84 -20.33 10.92
CA GLU A 120 17.96 -19.98 11.80
C GLU A 120 18.93 -21.14 11.94
N SER A 121 18.42 -22.37 12.14
CA SER A 121 19.25 -23.57 12.17
C SER A 121 19.89 -23.91 10.81
N LEU A 122 19.40 -23.31 9.73
CA LEU A 122 19.92 -23.43 8.38
C LEU A 122 20.73 -22.19 7.93
N ASN A 123 20.96 -21.19 8.80
CA ASN A 123 21.60 -19.91 8.45
C ASN A 123 20.93 -19.17 7.26
N LEU A 124 19.61 -19.31 7.09
CA LEU A 124 18.83 -18.72 6.01
C LEU A 124 17.81 -17.69 6.52
N THR A 125 18.17 -16.84 7.49
CA THR A 125 17.25 -15.81 7.98
C THR A 125 17.28 -14.52 7.16
N ASN A 126 16.11 -14.14 6.65
CA ASN A 126 15.78 -12.74 6.34
C ASN A 126 15.60 -11.96 7.68
N PRO A 127 15.99 -10.67 7.74
CA PRO A 127 16.19 -9.96 9.00
C PRO A 127 14.89 -9.60 9.75
N PRO A 128 14.95 -9.44 11.10
CA PRO A 128 13.80 -9.18 11.96
C PRO A 128 13.18 -7.80 11.74
N GLN A 129 11.90 -7.64 12.12
CA GLN A 129 11.20 -6.36 12.07
C GLN A 129 11.94 -5.30 12.89
N ILE A 130 12.38 -4.24 12.20
CA ILE A 130 13.08 -3.10 12.79
C ILE A 130 12.08 -2.34 13.66
N ARG A 131 12.18 -2.50 15.00
CA ARG A 131 11.63 -1.51 15.92
C ARG A 131 12.41 -0.22 15.72
N VAL A 132 11.74 0.78 15.14
CA VAL A 132 12.33 2.11 14.95
C VAL A 132 12.56 2.75 16.32
N LYS A 133 13.81 2.80 16.77
CA LYS A 133 14.22 3.81 17.75
C LYS A 133 14.26 5.14 17.00
N LYS A 134 13.56 6.17 17.48
CA LYS A 134 13.72 7.55 17.00
C LYS A 134 15.15 7.97 17.35
N GLU A 135 16.04 7.98 16.37
CA GLU A 135 17.36 8.63 16.52
C GLU A 135 17.14 10.15 16.40
N GLU A 136 17.76 10.93 17.29
CA GLU A 136 17.73 12.39 17.22
C GLU A 136 18.34 12.85 15.88
N GLY A 137 17.65 13.76 15.17
CA GLY A 137 18.14 14.36 13.93
C GLY A 137 17.91 13.55 12.64
N LYS A 138 17.00 12.57 12.61
CA LYS A 138 16.56 11.90 11.36
C LYS A 138 15.06 11.57 11.38
N SER A 139 14.38 11.76 10.26
CA SER A 139 13.03 11.21 10.07
C SER A 139 13.12 9.78 9.51
N SER A 140 12.20 8.90 9.91
CA SER A 140 12.17 7.51 9.45
C SER A 140 10.77 6.94 9.29
N ARG A 141 10.60 6.04 8.32
CA ARG A 141 9.36 5.27 8.09
C ARG A 141 9.69 3.85 7.65
N VAL A 142 8.78 2.91 7.91
CA VAL A 142 8.87 1.54 7.42
C VAL A 142 7.80 1.32 6.37
N ASN A 143 8.20 0.86 5.19
CA ASN A 143 7.31 0.50 4.11
C ASN A 143 7.93 -0.61 3.25
N VAL A 144 7.14 -1.12 2.31
CA VAL A 144 7.67 -1.96 1.24
C VAL A 144 8.29 -1.06 0.19
N ILE A 145 9.55 -1.29 -0.14
CA ILE A 145 10.24 -0.64 -1.25
C ILE A 145 10.34 -1.57 -2.46
N THR A 146 10.61 -0.98 -3.61
CA THR A 146 10.98 -1.71 -4.81
C THR A 146 12.40 -1.34 -5.21
N ASP A 147 13.23 -2.34 -5.44
CA ASP A 147 14.51 -2.23 -6.13
C ASP A 147 14.23 -2.14 -7.64
N THR A 148 14.42 -0.94 -8.20
CA THR A 148 14.12 -0.65 -9.60
C THR A 148 15.08 -1.35 -10.57
N GLN A 149 16.25 -1.79 -10.12
CA GLN A 149 17.19 -2.55 -10.95
C GLN A 149 16.79 -4.02 -11.08
N LYS A 150 15.99 -4.54 -10.15
CA LYS A 150 15.53 -5.94 -10.14
C LYS A 150 14.07 -6.12 -10.61
N CYS A 151 13.28 -5.04 -10.58
CA CYS A 151 11.87 -5.10 -10.94
C CYS A 151 11.68 -5.24 -12.46
N THR A 152 10.91 -6.24 -12.89
CA THR A 152 10.55 -6.46 -14.31
C THR A 152 9.17 -5.94 -14.68
N PHE A 153 8.50 -5.22 -13.78
CA PHE A 153 7.13 -4.71 -13.97
C PHE A 153 6.10 -5.80 -14.35
N CYS A 154 6.31 -7.04 -13.89
CA CYS A 154 5.48 -8.19 -14.28
C CYS A 154 4.03 -8.19 -13.74
N GLY A 155 3.62 -7.21 -12.93
CA GLY A 155 2.25 -7.14 -12.40
C GLY A 155 1.93 -8.06 -11.22
N ARG A 156 2.75 -9.09 -10.94
CA ARG A 156 2.42 -10.12 -9.92
C ARG A 156 2.17 -9.56 -8.53
N CYS A 157 2.93 -8.55 -8.13
CA CYS A 157 2.78 -7.94 -6.81
C CYS A 157 1.55 -7.04 -6.67
N GLU A 158 1.08 -6.46 -7.78
CA GLU A 158 -0.20 -5.73 -7.86
C GLU A 158 -1.36 -6.72 -7.76
N TYR A 159 -1.33 -7.80 -8.55
CA TYR A 159 -2.36 -8.86 -8.53
C TYR A 159 -2.61 -9.45 -7.13
N TYR A 160 -1.55 -9.71 -6.36
CA TYR A 160 -1.69 -10.27 -5.01
C TYR A 160 -1.92 -9.24 -3.90
N CYS A 161 -1.94 -7.95 -4.23
CA CYS A 161 -2.15 -6.89 -3.26
C CYS A 161 -3.62 -6.89 -2.83
N PRO A 162 -3.96 -7.27 -1.58
CA PRO A 162 -5.36 -7.39 -1.16
C PRO A 162 -6.04 -6.02 -1.08
N THR A 163 -5.26 -4.95 -1.11
CA THR A 163 -5.74 -3.60 -0.93
C THR A 163 -5.52 -2.68 -2.13
N ASP A 164 -5.01 -3.20 -3.24
CA ASP A 164 -4.66 -2.44 -4.46
C ASP A 164 -3.72 -1.24 -4.20
N ALA A 165 -2.87 -1.38 -3.18
CA ALA A 165 -1.89 -0.37 -2.76
C ALA A 165 -0.68 -0.21 -3.70
N ILE A 166 -0.66 -0.99 -4.78
CA ILE A 166 0.42 -1.06 -5.75
C ILE A 166 -0.23 -0.85 -7.11
N ILE A 167 0.40 -0.03 -7.94
CA ILE A 167 0.01 0.24 -9.32
C ILE A 167 1.25 -0.05 -10.17
N ILE A 168 1.12 -0.92 -11.16
CA ILE A 168 2.16 -1.15 -12.16
C ILE A 168 1.67 -0.62 -13.50
N ASN A 169 2.42 0.34 -14.05
CA ASN A 169 2.23 0.81 -15.40
C ASN A 169 3.42 0.32 -16.23
N ASN A 170 3.16 -0.41 -17.31
CA ASN A 170 4.19 -0.82 -18.27
C ASN A 170 3.69 -0.58 -19.69
N ASP A 171 4.61 -0.56 -20.65
CA ASP A 171 4.37 -0.35 -22.06
C ASP A 171 4.07 -1.64 -22.85
N LEU A 172 3.94 -2.79 -22.17
CA LEU A 172 3.83 -4.11 -22.79
C LEU A 172 2.46 -4.77 -22.52
N GLU A 173 1.44 -4.24 -23.17
CA GLU A 173 0.15 -4.91 -23.30
C GLU A 173 0.21 -6.05 -24.33
N GLY A 174 -0.42 -7.18 -24.02
CA GLY A 174 -0.51 -8.34 -24.90
C GLY A 174 0.74 -9.22 -24.93
N VAL A 175 1.79 -8.91 -24.15
CA VAL A 175 3.05 -9.66 -24.10
C VAL A 175 3.30 -10.22 -22.70
N CYS A 176 3.66 -11.50 -22.62
CA CYS A 176 3.80 -12.19 -21.33
C CYS A 176 5.11 -11.80 -20.64
N GLN A 177 4.99 -11.24 -19.44
CA GLN A 177 6.10 -10.79 -18.60
C GLN A 177 6.55 -11.83 -17.57
N GLU A 178 6.23 -13.11 -17.80
CA GLU A 178 6.67 -14.22 -16.94
C GLU A 178 6.27 -14.06 -15.46
N CYS A 179 5.10 -13.44 -15.24
CA CYS A 179 4.57 -13.18 -13.91
C CYS A 179 4.08 -14.45 -13.17
N ARG A 180 3.94 -15.57 -13.88
CA ARG A 180 3.49 -16.89 -13.37
C ARG A 180 2.11 -16.90 -12.70
N ILE A 181 1.29 -15.85 -12.87
CA ILE A 181 -0.09 -15.86 -12.37
C ILE A 181 -0.90 -16.98 -13.02
N CYS A 182 -0.70 -17.23 -14.32
CA CYS A 182 -1.37 -18.30 -15.04
C CYS A 182 -1.09 -19.70 -14.45
N GLU A 183 0.12 -19.91 -13.92
CA GLU A 183 0.51 -21.12 -13.18
C GLU A 183 -0.21 -21.18 -11.83
N ASP A 184 -0.19 -20.09 -11.06
CA ASP A 184 -0.83 -20.01 -9.74
C ASP A 184 -2.34 -20.30 -9.78
N VAL A 185 -3.03 -19.88 -10.85
CA VAL A 185 -4.48 -20.00 -10.97
C VAL A 185 -4.93 -21.30 -11.65
N CYS A 186 -4.02 -22.07 -12.27
CA CYS A 186 -4.35 -23.25 -13.07
C CYS A 186 -4.82 -24.42 -12.19
N PRO A 187 -6.11 -24.79 -12.22
CA PRO A 187 -6.62 -25.85 -11.35
C PRO A 187 -6.12 -27.25 -11.76
N ALA A 188 -5.73 -27.43 -13.03
CA ALA A 188 -5.26 -28.70 -13.56
C ALA A 188 -3.74 -28.89 -13.41
N GLY A 189 -3.01 -27.88 -12.93
CA GLY A 189 -1.54 -27.92 -12.92
C GLY A 189 -0.94 -28.07 -14.33
N ALA A 190 -1.64 -27.58 -15.35
CA ALA A 190 -1.24 -27.71 -16.76
C ALA A 190 -0.24 -26.63 -17.20
N ILE A 191 0.14 -25.69 -16.33
CA ILE A 191 1.04 -24.58 -16.67
C ILE A 191 2.23 -24.61 -15.72
N SER A 192 3.44 -24.56 -16.26
CA SER A 192 4.67 -24.42 -15.48
C SER A 192 5.67 -23.53 -16.21
N ASN A 193 6.17 -22.50 -15.53
CA ASN A 193 7.08 -21.49 -16.11
C ASN A 193 6.53 -20.91 -17.43
N GLY A 194 5.21 -20.72 -17.50
CA GLY A 194 4.52 -20.21 -18.68
C GLY A 194 4.47 -21.16 -19.89
N THR A 195 4.90 -22.42 -19.75
CA THR A 195 4.70 -23.50 -20.73
C THR A 195 3.40 -24.24 -20.41
N ILE A 196 2.61 -24.56 -21.43
CA ILE A 196 1.28 -25.19 -21.29
C ILE A 196 1.34 -26.65 -21.72
N ASP A 197 0.95 -27.56 -20.84
CA ASP A 197 0.76 -28.98 -21.10
C ASP A 197 -0.66 -29.22 -21.66
N GLU A 198 -0.75 -29.40 -22.98
CA GLU A 198 -2.02 -29.64 -23.68
C GLU A 198 -2.75 -30.89 -23.20
N THR A 199 -2.02 -31.90 -22.69
CA THR A 199 -2.63 -33.16 -22.24
C THR A 199 -3.35 -33.02 -20.89
N LYS A 200 -2.91 -32.06 -20.07
CA LYS A 200 -3.52 -31.75 -18.77
C LYS A 200 -4.51 -30.59 -18.84
N CYS A 201 -4.42 -29.75 -19.87
CA CYS A 201 -5.25 -28.55 -19.99
C CYS A 201 -6.73 -28.92 -20.16
N THR A 202 -7.56 -28.46 -19.24
CA THR A 202 -9.02 -28.68 -19.27
C THR A 202 -9.79 -27.57 -19.98
N LEU A 203 -9.10 -26.60 -20.59
CA LEU A 203 -9.68 -25.40 -21.22
C LEU A 203 -10.66 -24.64 -20.33
N CYS A 204 -10.39 -24.56 -19.02
CA CYS A 204 -11.20 -23.77 -18.07
C CYS A 204 -11.07 -22.23 -18.23
N LEU A 205 -10.13 -21.78 -19.07
CA LEU A 205 -9.88 -20.37 -19.44
C LEU A 205 -9.48 -19.42 -18.30
N LYS A 206 -9.24 -19.93 -17.09
CA LYS A 206 -8.86 -19.09 -15.95
C LYS A 206 -7.54 -18.36 -16.17
N CYS A 207 -6.57 -18.98 -16.84
CA CYS A 207 -5.30 -18.32 -17.19
C CYS A 207 -5.48 -17.14 -18.16
N VAL A 208 -6.46 -17.22 -19.07
CA VAL A 208 -6.81 -16.12 -19.99
C VAL A 208 -7.43 -14.98 -19.21
N LYS A 209 -8.41 -15.28 -18.35
CA LYS A 209 -9.14 -14.29 -17.55
C LYS A 209 -8.24 -13.55 -16.54
N GLU A 210 -7.32 -14.26 -15.89
CA GLU A 210 -6.49 -13.70 -14.82
C GLU A 210 -5.13 -13.18 -15.31
N CYS A 211 -4.85 -13.18 -16.63
CA CYS A 211 -3.60 -12.65 -17.16
C CYS A 211 -3.60 -11.12 -17.07
N PRO A 212 -2.74 -10.50 -16.25
CA PRO A 212 -2.79 -9.04 -16.03
C PRO A 212 -2.42 -8.23 -17.28
N ASN A 213 -1.65 -8.82 -18.20
CA ASN A 213 -1.19 -8.16 -19.42
C ASN A 213 -1.92 -8.65 -20.67
N ASN A 214 -3.03 -9.40 -20.55
CA ASN A 214 -3.78 -9.92 -21.69
C ASN A 214 -2.93 -10.74 -22.69
N ALA A 215 -1.87 -11.39 -22.22
CA ALA A 215 -0.86 -12.06 -23.06
C ALA A 215 -1.20 -13.52 -23.40
N ILE A 216 -2.38 -14.00 -23.00
CA ILE A 216 -2.81 -15.38 -23.21
C ILE A 216 -4.14 -15.35 -23.96
N ALA A 217 -4.20 -16.06 -25.08
CA ALA A 217 -5.35 -16.15 -25.96
C ALA A 217 -5.73 -17.61 -26.23
N ILE A 218 -6.88 -17.80 -26.87
CA ILE A 218 -7.38 -19.12 -27.29
C ILE A 218 -7.40 -19.14 -28.81
N GLU A 219 -6.70 -20.11 -29.39
CA GLU A 219 -6.66 -20.34 -30.84
C GLU A 219 -6.76 -21.84 -31.10
N ASP A 220 -7.62 -22.27 -32.02
CA ASP A 220 -7.82 -23.68 -32.37
C ASP A 220 -8.06 -24.60 -31.17
N PHE A 221 -8.90 -24.16 -30.22
CA PHE A 221 -9.16 -24.85 -28.95
C PHE A 221 -7.90 -25.12 -28.10
N LYS A 222 -6.84 -24.32 -28.28
CA LYS A 222 -5.61 -24.38 -27.49
C LYS A 222 -5.33 -23.04 -26.84
N ILE A 223 -4.76 -23.09 -25.64
CA ILE A 223 -4.27 -21.88 -24.98
C ILE A 223 -2.92 -21.53 -25.60
N LYS A 224 -2.79 -20.30 -26.10
CA LYS A 224 -1.53 -19.76 -26.61
C LYS A 224 -1.10 -18.57 -25.78
N ARG A 225 0.21 -18.50 -25.52
CA ARG A 225 0.87 -17.40 -24.83
C ARG A 225 1.64 -16.59 -25.87
N ASN A 226 1.49 -15.28 -25.86
CA ASN A 226 2.41 -14.39 -26.56
C ASN A 226 3.69 -14.21 -25.72
N SER A 227 4.81 -14.73 -26.21
CA SER A 227 6.11 -14.70 -25.54
C SER A 227 7.14 -13.86 -26.28
N ASP A 228 6.71 -12.83 -27.03
CA ASP A 228 7.63 -11.88 -27.65
C ASP A 228 8.62 -11.33 -26.61
N SER A 229 9.92 -11.45 -26.90
CA SER A 229 10.97 -10.95 -26.01
C SER A 229 11.09 -9.43 -26.13
N LYS A 230 10.36 -8.72 -25.27
CA LYS A 230 10.47 -7.26 -25.14
C LYS A 230 10.74 -6.91 -23.67
N GLU A 231 11.72 -6.04 -23.47
CA GLU A 231 12.01 -5.50 -22.15
C GLU A 231 10.95 -4.45 -21.79
N ALA A 232 10.28 -4.63 -20.65
CA ALA A 232 9.24 -3.73 -20.19
C ALA A 232 9.85 -2.42 -19.67
N LYS A 233 9.37 -1.29 -20.18
CA LYS A 233 9.58 0.02 -19.54
C LYS A 233 8.32 0.37 -18.77
N GLY A 234 8.51 0.84 -17.54
CA GLY A 234 7.37 1.10 -16.69
C GLY A 234 7.73 1.82 -15.41
N CYS A 235 6.70 2.00 -14.60
CA CYS A 235 6.84 2.48 -13.25
C CYS A 235 6.00 1.63 -12.31
N ILE A 236 6.49 1.52 -11.08
CA ILE A 236 5.76 0.90 -9.99
C ILE A 236 5.55 1.93 -8.90
N ILE A 237 4.28 2.20 -8.61
CA ILE A 237 3.88 3.16 -7.58
C ILE A 237 3.29 2.35 -6.44
N SER A 238 3.71 2.63 -5.21
CA SER A 238 3.27 1.90 -4.03
C SER A 238 2.95 2.87 -2.90
N CYS A 239 1.95 2.53 -2.08
CA CYS A 239 1.65 3.28 -0.88
C CYS A 239 2.90 3.39 0.01
N LEU A 240 3.23 4.62 0.41
CA LEU A 240 4.40 4.94 1.22
C LEU A 240 4.22 4.61 2.71
N ASN A 241 3.01 4.26 3.16
CA ASN A 241 2.70 4.07 4.57
C ASN A 241 3.05 5.33 5.42
N CYS A 242 2.89 6.54 4.83
CA CYS A 242 3.26 7.81 5.47
C CYS A 242 2.19 8.37 6.43
N GLY A 243 0.98 7.81 6.43
CA GLY A 243 -0.07 8.18 7.39
C GLY A 243 -0.90 9.42 7.07
N LEU A 244 -0.59 10.20 6.03
CA LEU A 244 -1.35 11.40 5.70
C LEU A 244 -2.86 11.14 5.46
N CYS A 245 -3.21 10.04 4.80
CA CYS A 245 -4.61 9.66 4.61
C CYS A 245 -5.32 9.26 5.91
N THR A 246 -4.58 8.81 6.93
CA THR A 246 -5.15 8.47 8.24
C THR A 246 -5.43 9.73 9.07
N GLU A 247 -4.60 10.76 8.91
CA GLU A 247 -4.82 12.07 9.56
C GLU A 247 -5.95 12.86 8.89
N ALA A 248 -6.08 12.75 7.58
CA ALA A 248 -7.14 13.39 6.81
C ALA A 248 -8.51 12.69 6.94
N CYS A 249 -8.59 11.49 7.53
CA CYS A 249 -9.85 10.77 7.65
C CYS A 249 -10.64 11.21 8.89
N SER A 250 -11.55 12.17 8.72
CA SER A 250 -12.34 12.75 9.82
C SER A 250 -13.26 11.72 10.52
N TYR A 251 -13.70 10.69 9.79
CA TYR A 251 -14.55 9.61 10.33
C TYR A 251 -13.75 8.50 11.02
N GLY A 252 -12.42 8.53 10.95
CA GLY A 252 -11.56 7.51 11.53
C GLY A 252 -11.66 6.14 10.84
N ALA A 253 -12.18 6.07 9.62
CA ALA A 253 -12.19 4.86 8.81
C ALA A 253 -10.77 4.39 8.46
N LEU A 254 -9.83 5.31 8.24
CA LEU A 254 -8.41 5.04 8.06
C LEU A 254 -7.63 5.42 9.31
N GLN A 255 -6.85 4.49 9.86
CA GLN A 255 -6.08 4.71 11.09
C GLN A 255 -4.67 4.15 10.99
N MET A 256 -3.72 4.81 11.66
CA MET A 256 -2.36 4.30 11.83
C MET A 256 -2.28 3.52 13.16
N ILE A 257 -2.20 2.19 13.08
CA ILE A 257 -2.10 1.32 14.26
C ILE A 257 -0.78 0.54 14.19
N ASN A 258 0.09 0.73 15.18
CA ASN A 258 1.41 0.10 15.25
C ASN A 258 2.24 0.30 13.97
N GLY A 259 2.22 1.51 13.40
CA GLY A 259 2.94 1.85 12.17
C GLY A 259 2.37 1.21 10.89
N LYS A 260 1.13 0.70 10.93
CA LYS A 260 0.44 0.12 9.78
C LYS A 260 -0.89 0.83 9.57
N ILE A 261 -1.20 1.14 8.32
CA ILE A 261 -2.52 1.65 7.97
C ILE A 261 -3.55 0.51 8.12
N ARG A 262 -4.64 0.82 8.81
CA ARG A 262 -5.83 -0.01 9.00
C ARG A 262 -7.04 0.73 8.46
N TYR A 263 -7.98 -0.03 7.91
CA TYR A 263 -9.19 0.49 7.31
C TYR A 263 -10.40 -0.26 7.87
N ASP A 264 -11.36 0.50 8.39
CA ASP A 264 -12.68 0.03 8.80
C ASP A 264 -13.73 0.61 7.83
N PRO A 265 -14.31 -0.22 6.92
CA PRO A 265 -15.32 0.25 5.98
C PRO A 265 -16.63 0.67 6.66
N SER A 266 -16.92 0.21 7.88
CA SER A 266 -18.16 0.57 8.59
C SER A 266 -18.18 2.01 9.08
N LEU A 267 -17.01 2.65 9.16
CA LEU A 267 -16.83 4.05 9.50
C LEU A 267 -16.67 4.92 8.24
N CYS A 268 -16.63 4.31 7.06
CA CYS A 268 -16.38 5.01 5.81
C CYS A 268 -17.69 5.48 5.19
N GLU A 269 -18.14 6.67 5.57
CA GLU A 269 -19.29 7.33 4.97
C GLU A 269 -18.90 8.06 3.67
N GLU A 270 -19.86 8.26 2.76
CA GLU A 270 -19.69 9.12 1.59
C GLU A 270 -19.44 10.56 2.05
N CYS A 271 -18.17 10.92 2.20
CA CYS A 271 -17.76 12.27 2.53
C CYS A 271 -17.73 13.14 1.26
N ASP A 272 -18.32 14.33 1.34
CA ASP A 272 -18.47 15.24 0.19
C ASP A 272 -17.12 15.63 -0.46
N THR A 273 -16.03 15.59 0.31
CA THR A 273 -14.71 16.10 -0.09
C THR A 273 -13.62 15.04 -0.27
N MET A 274 -13.82 13.79 0.18
CA MET A 274 -12.85 12.69 0.03
C MET A 274 -11.38 13.07 0.37
N GLU A 275 -11.16 13.84 1.44
CA GLU A 275 -9.86 14.43 1.82
C GLU A 275 -8.70 13.42 1.90
N CYS A 276 -9.00 12.18 2.28
CA CYS A 276 -8.00 11.13 2.38
C CYS A 276 -7.35 10.77 1.03
N LEU A 277 -8.08 10.92 -0.09
CA LEU A 277 -7.57 10.73 -1.44
C LEU A 277 -6.59 11.85 -1.79
N ASP A 278 -6.96 13.10 -1.55
CA ASP A 278 -6.12 14.28 -1.81
C ASP A 278 -4.85 14.29 -0.94
N ALA A 279 -4.95 13.75 0.28
CA ALA A 279 -3.82 13.59 1.18
C ALA A 279 -2.80 12.55 0.70
N CYS A 280 -3.15 11.66 -0.25
CA CYS A 280 -2.26 10.61 -0.72
C CYS A 280 -1.18 11.16 -1.68
N PRO A 281 0.09 11.27 -1.25
CA PRO A 281 1.13 11.98 -2.02
C PRO A 281 1.47 11.26 -3.33
N VAL A 282 1.38 9.92 -3.32
CA VAL A 282 1.69 9.04 -4.46
C VAL A 282 0.45 8.68 -5.29
N GLY A 283 -0.74 9.11 -4.86
CA GLY A 283 -1.99 8.87 -5.59
C GLY A 283 -2.41 7.41 -5.70
N THR A 284 -1.99 6.53 -4.76
CA THR A 284 -2.46 5.14 -4.78
C THR A 284 -3.88 5.01 -4.25
N LEU A 285 -4.27 5.84 -3.27
CA LEU A 285 -5.59 5.83 -2.65
C LEU A 285 -6.66 6.32 -3.64
N ARG A 286 -7.74 5.56 -3.80
CA ARG A 286 -8.80 5.83 -4.79
C ARG A 286 -10.12 5.17 -4.42
N VAL A 287 -11.21 5.68 -5.00
CA VAL A 287 -12.55 5.10 -4.86
C VAL A 287 -12.60 3.71 -5.50
N SER A 288 -13.37 2.81 -4.91
CA SER A 288 -13.69 1.49 -5.44
C SER A 288 -15.16 1.44 -5.85
N ASN A 289 -15.46 0.61 -6.84
CA ASN A 289 -16.85 0.33 -7.25
C ASN A 289 -17.52 -0.71 -6.34
N GLU A 290 -16.79 -1.27 -5.37
CA GLU A 290 -17.28 -2.26 -4.42
C GLU A 290 -17.97 -1.57 -3.24
N LYS A 291 -19.29 -1.77 -3.09
CA LYS A 291 -20.08 -1.18 -1.99
C LYS A 291 -19.54 -1.51 -0.60
N GLU A 292 -19.05 -2.73 -0.39
CA GLU A 292 -18.50 -3.20 0.89
C GLU A 292 -17.11 -2.61 1.20
N ARG A 293 -16.50 -1.97 0.19
CA ARG A 293 -15.16 -1.42 0.30
C ARG A 293 -15.02 -0.14 -0.53
N PRO A 294 -15.56 0.99 -0.04
CA PRO A 294 -15.59 2.26 -0.78
C PRO A 294 -14.24 2.78 -1.26
N ILE A 295 -13.14 2.45 -0.57
CA ILE A 295 -11.79 2.89 -0.95
C ILE A 295 -10.78 1.74 -1.03
N LYS A 296 -9.81 1.92 -1.93
CA LYS A 296 -8.65 1.04 -2.13
C LYS A 296 -7.37 1.88 -2.25
N GLY A 297 -6.21 1.23 -2.30
CA GLY A 297 -4.93 1.93 -2.52
C GLY A 297 -4.05 2.18 -1.30
N TYR A 298 -4.28 1.50 -0.18
CA TYR A 298 -3.53 1.68 1.08
C TYR A 298 -2.80 0.41 1.49
N CYS A 299 -1.55 0.51 1.95
CA CYS A 299 -0.77 -0.66 2.35
C CYS A 299 -1.07 -1.08 3.80
N VAL A 300 -1.46 -2.34 4.00
CA VAL A 300 -1.68 -2.94 5.33
C VAL A 300 -0.46 -3.71 5.85
N SER A 301 0.66 -3.65 5.13
CA SER A 301 1.93 -4.32 5.44
C SER A 301 1.79 -5.83 5.66
N CYS A 302 1.04 -6.51 4.79
CA CYS A 302 0.82 -7.96 4.86
C CYS A 302 1.94 -8.81 4.23
N GLY A 303 2.88 -8.20 3.52
CA GLY A 303 4.02 -8.91 2.90
C GLY A 303 3.69 -9.76 1.67
N ARG A 304 2.43 -9.84 1.20
CA ARG A 304 2.07 -10.63 0.01
C ARG A 304 2.82 -10.20 -1.25
N CYS A 305 3.02 -8.91 -1.45
CA CYS A 305 3.78 -8.37 -2.58
C CYS A 305 5.29 -8.69 -2.51
N VAL A 306 5.84 -8.84 -1.30
CA VAL A 306 7.22 -9.30 -1.06
C VAL A 306 7.31 -10.78 -1.40
N LYS A 307 6.40 -11.60 -0.86
CA LYS A 307 6.33 -13.05 -1.15
C LYS A 307 6.09 -13.35 -2.64
N ALA A 308 5.26 -12.54 -3.31
CA ALA A 308 5.02 -12.67 -4.75
C ALA A 308 6.24 -12.31 -5.59
N CYS A 309 7.19 -11.55 -5.05
CA CYS A 309 8.43 -11.18 -5.73
C CYS A 309 9.55 -12.19 -5.40
N ASP A 310 9.26 -13.47 -5.62
CA ASP A 310 10.09 -14.62 -5.24
C ASP A 310 11.20 -14.97 -6.25
N VAL A 311 11.15 -14.43 -7.47
CA VAL A 311 12.18 -14.68 -8.50
C VAL A 311 13.33 -13.68 -8.41
N ASN A 312 12.99 -12.39 -8.46
CA ASN A 312 13.99 -11.32 -8.52
C ASN A 312 14.21 -10.63 -7.18
N GLU A 313 13.41 -10.95 -6.16
CA GLU A 313 13.47 -10.33 -4.83
C GLU A 313 13.47 -8.79 -4.88
N ALA A 314 12.79 -8.23 -5.88
CA ALA A 314 12.78 -6.79 -6.13
C ALA A 314 11.98 -6.02 -5.07
N ARG A 315 11.19 -6.69 -4.22
CA ARG A 315 10.39 -6.02 -3.18
C ARG A 315 10.76 -6.51 -1.80
N GLY A 316 10.88 -5.59 -0.86
CA GLY A 316 11.21 -5.91 0.53
C GLY A 316 10.77 -4.82 1.52
N PHE A 317 10.63 -5.19 2.79
CA PHE A 317 10.45 -4.21 3.86
C PHE A 317 11.76 -3.52 4.17
N LYS A 318 11.77 -2.19 4.21
CA LYS A 318 12.95 -1.41 4.57
C LYS A 318 12.55 -0.24 5.47
N THR A 319 13.42 0.08 6.41
CA THR A 319 13.37 1.36 7.12
C THR A 319 14.05 2.42 6.28
N ILE A 320 13.27 3.41 5.87
CA ILE A 320 13.75 4.56 5.11
C ILE A 320 14.09 5.65 6.09
N THR A 321 15.26 6.25 5.92
CA THR A 321 15.73 7.38 6.72
C THR A 321 16.18 8.48 5.78
N TRP A 322 15.84 9.73 6.10
CA TRP A 322 16.36 10.89 5.39
C TRP A 322 16.84 11.93 6.40
N LYS A 323 17.97 12.57 6.10
CA LYS A 323 18.62 13.53 6.99
C LYS A 323 18.39 14.98 6.56
N GLY A 324 17.51 15.20 5.58
CA GLY A 324 17.30 16.53 4.98
C GLY A 324 18.35 16.88 3.92
N ASP A 325 19.12 15.91 3.42
CA ASP A 325 20.07 16.09 2.33
C ASP A 325 19.36 16.42 1.01
N VAL A 326 19.94 17.36 0.26
CA VAL A 326 19.44 17.93 -1.00
C VAL A 326 20.64 18.11 -1.93
N SER A 327 20.49 17.76 -3.21
CA SER A 327 21.58 17.93 -4.20
C SER A 327 21.83 19.40 -4.54
N GLU A 328 22.98 19.66 -5.18
CA GLU A 328 23.37 20.99 -5.67
C GLU A 328 22.50 21.47 -6.85
N ASP A 329 21.71 20.58 -7.45
CA ASP A 329 20.77 20.91 -8.55
C ASP A 329 19.55 21.71 -8.04
N CYS A 330 19.45 21.96 -6.74
CA CYS A 330 18.36 22.74 -6.15
C CYS A 330 18.35 24.20 -6.60
N ILE A 331 17.40 24.55 -7.46
CA ILE A 331 17.20 25.91 -7.97
C ILE A 331 16.40 26.84 -7.02
N SER A 332 16.12 26.41 -5.79
CA SER A 332 15.37 27.21 -4.79
C SER A 332 13.98 27.68 -5.29
N CYS A 333 13.27 26.81 -6.02
CA CYS A 333 11.98 27.14 -6.64
C CYS A 333 10.79 27.24 -5.67
N GLY A 334 10.91 26.75 -4.45
CA GLY A 334 9.86 26.85 -3.41
C GLY A 334 8.76 25.79 -3.46
N ILE A 335 8.65 25.00 -4.54
CA ILE A 335 7.61 23.96 -4.72
C ILE A 335 7.48 23.05 -3.50
N CYS A 336 8.60 22.56 -2.99
CA CYS A 336 8.63 21.64 -1.83
C CYS A 336 8.14 22.29 -0.53
N SER A 337 8.31 23.60 -0.35
CA SER A 337 7.80 24.35 0.80
C SER A 337 6.28 24.53 0.68
N GLU A 338 5.80 24.91 -0.50
CA GLU A 338 4.38 25.17 -0.77
C GLU A 338 3.49 23.93 -0.62
N ILE A 339 3.99 22.75 -1.06
CA ILE A 339 3.17 21.54 -1.09
C ILE A 339 3.27 20.69 0.18
N CYS A 340 4.19 21.02 1.11
CA CYS A 340 4.48 20.20 2.28
C CYS A 340 3.28 20.18 3.25
N PRO A 341 2.62 19.04 3.48
CA PRO A 341 1.43 18.97 4.33
C PRO A 341 1.73 19.09 5.82
N LYS A 342 3.01 19.23 6.19
CA LYS A 342 3.49 19.29 7.57
C LYS A 342 4.23 20.58 7.89
N ASP A 343 4.29 21.51 6.94
CA ASP A 343 5.06 22.75 7.06
C ASP A 343 6.50 22.49 7.54
N ALA A 344 7.07 21.37 7.09
CA ALA A 344 8.36 20.86 7.53
C ALA A 344 9.52 21.37 6.67
N VAL A 345 9.24 22.14 5.61
CA VAL A 345 10.23 22.57 4.62
C VAL A 345 10.27 24.09 4.56
N THR A 346 11.44 24.65 4.87
CA THR A 346 11.72 26.09 4.78
C THR A 346 12.69 26.35 3.64
N LEU A 347 12.33 27.25 2.73
CA LEU A 347 13.20 27.63 1.62
C LEU A 347 14.42 28.41 2.11
N LYS A 348 15.61 28.07 1.61
CA LYS A 348 16.86 28.81 1.83
C LYS A 348 17.49 29.13 0.48
N ARG A 349 18.51 30.00 0.48
CA ARG A 349 19.24 30.32 -0.74
C ARG A 349 20.08 29.12 -1.17
N GLY A 350 19.79 28.56 -2.34
CA GLY A 350 20.51 27.42 -2.93
C GLY A 350 20.13 26.06 -2.34
N SER A 351 19.17 25.98 -1.41
CA SER A 351 18.77 24.72 -0.78
C SER A 351 17.46 24.86 0.01
N ILE A 352 17.11 23.85 0.81
CA ILE A 352 16.03 23.90 1.79
C ILE A 352 16.52 23.43 3.16
N GLU A 353 15.87 23.94 4.21
CA GLU A 353 16.01 23.43 5.57
C GLU A 353 14.77 22.60 5.91
N VAL A 354 14.97 21.42 6.52
CA VAL A 354 13.90 20.46 6.79
C VAL A 354 13.79 20.21 8.30
N ASP A 355 12.62 20.48 8.85
CA ASP A 355 12.24 20.08 10.20
C ASP A 355 11.96 18.56 10.22
N LEU A 356 12.95 17.80 10.70
CA LEU A 356 12.89 16.34 10.73
C LEU A 356 11.95 15.79 11.80
N GLU A 357 11.48 16.63 12.75
CA GLU A 357 10.49 16.23 13.73
C GLU A 357 9.07 16.25 13.14
N LYS A 358 8.80 17.20 12.24
CA LYS A 358 7.54 17.31 11.50
C LYS A 358 7.48 16.44 10.25
N CYS A 359 8.62 16.20 9.61
CA CYS A 359 8.68 15.46 8.35
C CYS A 359 8.23 14.00 8.51
N VAL A 360 7.23 13.58 7.73
CA VAL A 360 6.70 12.20 7.71
C VAL A 360 7.18 11.36 6.51
N LEU A 361 8.20 11.83 5.79
CA LEU A 361 8.74 11.17 4.58
C LEU A 361 7.68 10.80 3.54
N CYS A 362 6.72 11.70 3.30
CA CYS A 362 5.64 11.50 2.32
C CYS A 362 6.11 11.64 0.86
N GLU A 363 7.36 12.06 0.64
CA GLU A 363 8.00 12.25 -0.68
C GLU A 363 7.31 13.26 -1.60
N LYS A 364 6.27 13.98 -1.15
CA LYS A 364 5.57 14.97 -1.98
C LYS A 364 6.53 16.03 -2.55
N CYS A 365 7.49 16.49 -1.74
CA CYS A 365 8.56 17.40 -2.17
C CYS A 365 9.42 16.84 -3.30
N ALA A 366 9.83 15.57 -3.23
CA ALA A 366 10.64 14.92 -4.25
C ALA A 366 9.85 14.62 -5.53
N ILE A 367 8.60 14.15 -5.38
CA ILE A 367 7.68 13.86 -6.49
C ILE A 367 7.47 15.08 -7.40
N HIS A 368 7.44 16.28 -6.83
CA HIS A 368 7.20 17.55 -7.55
C HIS A 368 8.47 18.37 -7.80
N CYS A 369 9.65 17.91 -7.36
CA CYS A 369 10.89 18.66 -7.55
C CYS A 369 11.32 18.60 -9.03
N PRO A 370 11.32 19.70 -9.80
CA PRO A 370 11.63 19.63 -11.24
C PRO A 370 13.08 19.24 -11.53
N GLN A 371 13.97 19.34 -10.54
CA GLN A 371 15.41 19.06 -10.66
C GLN A 371 15.82 17.73 -10.03
N ASP A 372 14.87 16.95 -9.50
CA ASP A 372 15.16 15.69 -8.78
C ASP A 372 16.18 15.84 -7.63
N ALA A 373 16.31 17.05 -7.07
CA ALA A 373 17.30 17.37 -6.05
C ALA A 373 17.01 16.76 -4.66
N ILE A 374 15.85 16.15 -4.48
CA ILE A 374 15.42 15.52 -3.22
C ILE A 374 15.25 14.01 -3.47
N PRO A 375 15.87 13.13 -2.66
CA PRO A 375 15.76 11.69 -2.85
C PRO A 375 14.34 11.18 -2.60
N GLN A 376 13.96 10.14 -3.33
CA GLN A 376 12.68 9.43 -3.16
C GLN A 376 12.83 7.93 -3.36
N THR A 377 11.88 7.17 -2.82
CA THR A 377 11.79 5.71 -2.97
C THR A 377 10.69 5.27 -3.92
N THR A 378 9.75 6.17 -4.23
CA THR A 378 8.72 5.97 -5.25
C THR A 378 9.23 6.28 -6.65
N MET A 379 8.68 5.62 -7.66
CA MET A 379 8.86 5.99 -9.07
C MET A 379 7.83 7.03 -9.54
N ARG A 380 7.00 7.57 -8.62
CA ARG A 380 6.03 8.61 -8.95
C ARG A 380 6.75 9.92 -9.21
N LYS A 381 6.46 10.53 -10.36
CA LYS A 381 6.82 11.92 -10.68
C LYS A 381 5.58 12.72 -11.04
N LYS A 382 5.57 14.01 -10.71
CA LYS A 382 4.60 14.97 -11.23
C LYS A 382 5.34 16.14 -11.87
N SER A 383 5.26 16.21 -13.19
CA SER A 383 5.72 17.33 -14.00
C SER A 383 4.75 18.49 -13.92
N ILE A 384 5.27 19.68 -14.15
CA ILE A 384 4.48 20.86 -14.42
C ILE A 384 3.95 20.72 -15.84
N LYS A 385 2.62 20.81 -16.00
CA LYS A 385 1.92 20.67 -17.27
C LYS A 385 1.83 22.00 -18.01
N ASP A 386 1.47 23.04 -17.27
CA ASP A 386 1.20 24.37 -17.82
C ASP A 386 1.32 25.44 -16.73
N GLY A 387 1.23 26.71 -17.10
CA GLY A 387 1.27 27.82 -16.16
C GLY A 387 1.33 29.16 -16.87
N PHE A 388 1.61 30.21 -16.09
CA PHE A 388 1.97 31.50 -16.66
C PHE A 388 2.98 32.21 -15.78
N VAL A 389 3.75 33.11 -16.38
CA VAL A 389 4.58 34.07 -15.65
C VAL A 389 4.38 35.45 -16.28
N PHE A 390 4.04 36.43 -15.44
CA PHE A 390 3.84 37.80 -15.85
C PHE A 390 4.66 38.75 -14.97
N VAL A 391 5.34 39.71 -15.59
CA VAL A 391 6.14 40.72 -14.91
C VAL A 391 5.39 42.05 -14.92
N GLU A 392 4.99 42.54 -13.75
CA GLU A 392 4.41 43.87 -13.58
C GLU A 392 5.53 44.92 -13.64
N ASN A 393 5.68 45.53 -14.82
CA ASN A 393 6.72 46.50 -15.11
C ASN A 393 6.72 47.70 -14.15
N LYS A 394 5.57 48.09 -13.58
CA LYS A 394 5.51 49.20 -12.62
C LYS A 394 6.14 48.88 -11.27
N LEU A 395 6.17 47.60 -10.89
CA LEU A 395 6.79 47.14 -9.64
C LEU A 395 8.24 46.72 -9.86
N CYS A 396 8.62 46.37 -11.08
CA CYS A 396 9.96 45.90 -11.41
C CYS A 396 11.02 46.99 -11.16
N MET A 397 11.95 46.72 -10.25
CA MET A 397 13.11 47.58 -9.96
C MET A 397 14.35 47.27 -10.81
N ASN A 398 14.19 46.47 -11.86
CA ASN A 398 15.22 46.11 -12.84
C ASN A 398 16.55 45.52 -12.29
N CYS A 399 16.52 44.83 -11.14
CA CYS A 399 17.71 44.27 -10.48
C CYS A 399 18.33 43.03 -11.16
N LYS A 400 17.65 42.45 -12.16
CA LYS A 400 18.10 41.29 -12.97
C LYS A 400 18.30 39.97 -12.20
N LEU A 401 17.83 39.86 -10.96
CA LEU A 401 17.91 38.61 -10.18
C LEU A 401 17.13 37.47 -10.84
N CYS A 402 15.92 37.74 -11.35
CA CYS A 402 15.09 36.74 -12.02
C CYS A 402 15.75 36.14 -13.26
N ILE A 403 16.48 36.95 -14.03
CA ILE A 403 17.26 36.50 -15.20
C ILE A 403 18.37 35.55 -14.75
N LYS A 404 19.15 35.96 -13.74
CA LYS A 404 20.27 35.16 -13.21
C LYS A 404 19.85 33.83 -12.57
N THR A 405 18.63 33.76 -12.03
CA THR A 405 18.12 32.57 -11.33
C THR A 405 17.34 31.64 -12.26
N CYS A 406 16.98 32.07 -13.47
CA CYS A 406 16.19 31.25 -14.39
C CYS A 406 17.03 30.08 -14.94
N PRO A 407 16.67 28.81 -14.67
CA PRO A 407 17.45 27.66 -15.16
C PRO A 407 17.32 27.44 -16.67
N GLU A 408 16.20 27.88 -17.27
CA GLU A 408 15.89 27.69 -18.69
C GLU A 408 16.25 28.91 -19.56
N GLU A 409 16.85 29.95 -18.96
CA GLU A 409 17.13 31.22 -19.64
C GLU A 409 15.89 31.83 -20.33
N ALA A 410 14.70 31.55 -19.77
CA ALA A 410 13.42 31.99 -20.29
C ALA A 410 13.13 33.48 -20.03
N ILE A 411 13.95 34.16 -19.25
CA ILE A 411 13.74 35.57 -18.86
C ILE A 411 14.86 36.41 -19.45
N THR A 412 14.49 37.42 -20.25
CA THR A 412 15.42 38.30 -20.97
C THR A 412 15.01 39.76 -20.84
N GLU A 413 15.78 40.66 -21.47
CA GLU A 413 15.42 42.07 -21.64
C GLU A 413 14.93 42.33 -23.05
N ASP A 414 13.87 43.12 -23.20
CA ASP A 414 13.46 43.66 -24.49
C ASP A 414 14.35 44.86 -24.91
N GLU A 415 14.12 45.37 -26.12
CA GLU A 415 14.85 46.53 -26.67
C GLU A 415 14.70 47.80 -25.82
N MET A 416 13.68 47.87 -24.96
CA MET A 416 13.43 48.97 -24.04
C MET A 416 14.00 48.73 -22.63
N GLY A 417 14.73 47.63 -22.42
CA GLY A 417 15.33 47.24 -21.14
C GLY A 417 14.32 46.71 -20.12
N ARG A 418 13.10 46.37 -20.55
CA ARG A 418 12.07 45.73 -19.71
C ARG A 418 12.28 44.23 -19.66
N VAL A 419 11.98 43.65 -18.50
CA VAL A 419 12.10 42.21 -18.31
C VAL A 419 10.92 41.50 -18.97
N THR A 420 11.20 40.54 -19.85
CA THR A 420 10.22 39.75 -20.59
C THR A 420 10.44 38.26 -20.36
N VAL A 421 9.39 37.46 -20.53
CA VAL A 421 9.43 36.00 -20.38
C VAL A 421 9.11 35.35 -21.73
N ASP A 422 9.96 34.43 -22.16
CA ASP A 422 9.74 33.51 -23.27
C ASP A 422 9.02 32.28 -22.75
N ASP A 423 7.72 32.23 -22.99
CA ASP A 423 6.83 31.16 -22.55
C ASP A 423 7.23 29.79 -23.12
N SER A 424 7.83 29.77 -24.32
CA SER A 424 8.27 28.52 -24.97
C SER A 424 9.43 27.82 -24.24
N LYS A 425 10.16 28.57 -23.39
CA LYS A 425 11.25 28.05 -22.55
C LYS A 425 10.84 27.93 -21.09
N CYS A 426 9.71 28.50 -20.68
CA CYS A 426 9.35 28.55 -19.27
C CYS A 426 8.81 27.20 -18.80
N ILE A 427 9.42 26.64 -17.76
CA ILE A 427 8.89 25.44 -17.08
C ILE A 427 7.97 25.77 -15.89
N TYR A 428 7.60 27.04 -15.73
CA TYR A 428 6.76 27.56 -14.63
C TYR A 428 7.18 27.12 -13.21
N CYS A 429 8.48 26.97 -12.97
CA CYS A 429 8.99 26.48 -11.68
C CYS A 429 8.79 27.46 -10.51
N GLY A 430 8.62 28.76 -10.79
CA GLY A 430 8.39 29.80 -9.77
C GLY A 430 9.65 30.39 -9.12
N ALA A 431 10.86 29.94 -9.48
CA ALA A 431 12.10 30.43 -8.88
C ALA A 431 12.30 31.95 -9.04
N CYS A 432 11.88 32.51 -10.18
CA CYS A 432 11.94 33.94 -10.45
C CYS A 432 11.03 34.76 -9.50
N SER A 433 9.85 34.25 -9.17
CA SER A 433 8.94 34.91 -8.23
C SER A 433 9.53 34.94 -6.82
N ASN A 434 10.10 33.82 -6.37
CA ASN A 434 10.69 33.69 -5.04
C ASN A 434 11.94 34.58 -4.83
N VAL A 435 12.71 34.83 -5.88
CA VAL A 435 13.89 35.72 -5.80
C VAL A 435 13.53 37.21 -5.95
N CYS A 436 12.30 37.55 -6.34
CA CYS A 436 11.92 38.93 -6.65
C CYS A 436 11.63 39.77 -5.37
N PRO A 437 12.52 40.70 -4.96
CA PRO A 437 12.30 41.48 -3.74
C PRO A 437 11.13 42.46 -3.87
N ALA A 438 10.83 42.90 -5.10
CA ALA A 438 9.74 43.83 -5.38
C ALA A 438 8.39 43.14 -5.55
N ARG A 439 8.34 41.79 -5.51
CA ARG A 439 7.13 40.99 -5.80
C ARG A 439 6.45 41.40 -7.12
N ALA A 440 7.25 41.75 -8.11
CA ALA A 440 6.79 42.19 -9.42
C ALA A 440 6.40 41.02 -10.35
N ILE A 441 6.62 39.77 -9.94
CA ILE A 441 6.42 38.58 -10.76
C ILE A 441 5.21 37.81 -10.24
N LEU A 442 4.14 37.84 -11.03
CA LEU A 442 2.95 37.02 -10.88
C LEU A 442 3.17 35.72 -11.63
N PHE A 443 2.84 34.59 -11.00
CA PHE A 443 2.94 33.30 -11.66
C PHE A 443 1.88 32.34 -11.14
N GLU A 444 1.53 31.37 -11.98
CA GLU A 444 0.74 30.21 -11.61
C GLU A 444 1.31 28.98 -12.31
N ARG A 445 1.07 27.80 -11.75
CA ARG A 445 1.47 26.53 -12.36
C ARG A 445 0.40 25.48 -12.13
N GLU A 446 0.22 24.63 -13.14
CA GLU A 446 -0.63 23.46 -13.11
C GLU A 446 0.25 22.21 -13.18
N PHE A 447 0.07 21.27 -12.24
CA PHE A 447 0.75 19.97 -12.31
C PHE A 447 -0.06 18.97 -13.11
N GLU A 448 0.60 17.98 -13.70
CA GLU A 448 -0.10 16.84 -14.28
C GLU A 448 -1.01 16.15 -13.26
N VAL A 449 -2.27 15.97 -13.65
CA VAL A 449 -3.23 15.16 -12.91
C VAL A 449 -2.86 13.69 -13.10
N ALA A 450 -2.96 12.90 -12.03
CA ALA A 450 -2.72 11.47 -12.13
C ALA A 450 -3.76 10.84 -13.08
N LYS A 451 -3.29 10.23 -14.18
CA LYS A 451 -4.08 9.26 -14.94
C LYS A 451 -4.28 7.99 -14.12
#